data_AF-A0A972ZDN6-F1
#
_entry.id   AF-A0A972ZDN6-F1
#
_cell.length_a   1.000
_cell.length_b   1.000
_cell.length_c   1.000
_cell.angle_alpha   90.00
_cell.angle_beta   90.00
_cell.angle_gamma   90.00
#
_symmetry.space_group_name_H-M   'P 1'
#
loop_
_entity.id
_entity.type
_entity.pdbx_description
1 polymer ?
#
loop_
_entity_poly.entity_id
_entity_poly.type
_entity_poly.pdbx_seq_one_letter_code
_entity_poly.pdbx_strand_id
1 'polypeptide(L)'
;MTKQADINYAVADRDLRYYIFDWDDNILHMPTHIHLERLTEKGEWVPHSVSTAVFSLIRNDTAHYRPPGGNWEDAFGHFRDIDIDDENIFLRDTRRAVDRVVSGDVSPAPSFNTLKRVLTEGRLFAIVTARGHDPEVLMSGVRYFIERIFTPAEKRTMLRNLRGYLEWLEPDHNKRSDEEVLDYYLSLNKYHGCMSPRFRKLLREHNYEAASTEEGKQFAIRDFVRHVMAILRKHGVDKPISVGFSDDDEGNAKAVERFIEQELAREFPGVKFAVYYTNDPTLPSGRKVEVRGQLNLGL
;
A
#
# COMPACT_ATOMS: atom_id res chain seq x y z
N MET A 1 -40.90 -4.18 3.70
CA MET A 1 -40.19 -5.43 3.33
C MET A 1 -38.71 -5.16 3.44
N THR A 2 -38.07 -5.67 4.49
CA THR A 2 -36.62 -5.59 4.66
C THR A 2 -35.99 -6.34 3.50
N LYS A 3 -35.32 -5.61 2.60
CA LYS A 3 -34.58 -6.22 1.49
C LYS A 3 -33.55 -7.14 2.14
N GLN A 4 -33.66 -8.45 1.92
CA GLN A 4 -32.67 -9.41 2.40
C GLN A 4 -31.30 -8.92 1.92
N ALA A 5 -30.34 -8.83 2.84
CA ALA A 5 -29.03 -8.29 2.50
C ALA A 5 -28.41 -9.14 1.37
N ASP A 6 -27.93 -8.47 0.32
CA ASP A 6 -27.21 -9.13 -0.76
C ASP A 6 -25.88 -9.62 -0.17
N ILE A 7 -25.80 -10.93 0.12
CA ILE A 7 -24.67 -11.58 0.82
C ILE A 7 -24.09 -12.67 -0.10
N ASN A 8 -22.76 -12.69 -0.23
CA ASN A 8 -22.05 -13.78 -0.92
C ASN A 8 -21.42 -14.73 0.11
N TYR A 9 -22.11 -15.82 0.44
CA TYR A 9 -21.60 -16.84 1.36
C TYR A 9 -20.39 -17.62 0.80
N ALA A 10 -20.21 -17.66 -0.51
CA ALA A 10 -19.09 -18.37 -1.16
C ALA A 10 -17.71 -17.75 -0.86
N VAL A 11 -17.65 -16.59 -0.21
CA VAL A 11 -16.37 -16.05 0.27
C VAL A 11 -15.72 -16.95 1.33
N ALA A 12 -16.52 -17.72 2.09
CA ALA A 12 -16.02 -18.66 3.07
C ALA A 12 -15.17 -19.77 2.43
N ASP A 13 -15.44 -20.14 1.18
CA ASP A 13 -14.72 -21.18 0.45
C ASP A 13 -13.53 -20.67 -0.36
N ARG A 14 -13.32 -19.34 -0.41
CA ARG A 14 -12.20 -18.75 -1.14
C ARG A 14 -10.86 -19.09 -0.50
N ASP A 15 -9.84 -19.01 -1.33
CA ASP A 15 -8.46 -19.00 -0.87
C ASP A 15 -8.14 -17.72 -0.08
N LEU A 16 -7.25 -17.82 0.90
CA LEU A 16 -6.88 -16.71 1.77
C LEU A 16 -5.63 -15.99 1.23
N ARG A 17 -5.86 -15.13 0.24
CA ARG A 17 -4.83 -14.22 -0.30
C ARG A 17 -4.98 -12.82 0.26
N TYR A 18 -3.86 -12.22 0.64
CA TYR A 18 -3.75 -10.86 1.15
C TYR A 18 -2.62 -10.12 0.43
N TYR A 19 -2.68 -8.80 0.43
CA TYR A 19 -1.83 -8.00 -0.44
C TYR A 19 -1.26 -6.78 0.29
N ILE A 20 -0.02 -6.46 -0.01
CA ILE A 20 0.68 -5.28 0.48
C ILE A 20 1.12 -4.52 -0.76
N PHE A 21 0.77 -3.24 -0.82
CA PHE A 21 1.06 -2.39 -1.96
C PHE A 21 1.91 -1.18 -1.55
N ASP A 22 2.96 -0.89 -2.31
CA ASP A 22 3.41 0.50 -2.43
C ASP A 22 2.36 1.32 -3.21
N TRP A 23 2.29 2.62 -2.91
CA TRP A 23 1.33 3.54 -3.49
C TRP A 23 1.85 4.23 -4.75
N ASP A 24 3.01 4.85 -4.64
CA ASP A 24 3.58 5.74 -5.65
C ASP A 24 4.12 4.93 -6.81
N ASP A 25 3.76 5.29 -8.04
CA ASP A 25 4.16 4.62 -9.29
C ASP A 25 3.79 3.12 -9.40
N ASN A 26 3.28 2.51 -8.33
CA ASN A 26 2.72 1.16 -8.28
C ASN A 26 1.18 1.16 -8.36
N ILE A 27 0.47 1.91 -7.50
CA ILE A 27 -1.00 2.05 -7.56
C ILE A 27 -1.41 3.28 -8.39
N LEU A 28 -0.72 4.42 -8.22
CA LEU A 28 -0.99 5.66 -8.93
C LEU A 28 0.31 6.39 -9.30
N HIS A 29 0.35 6.96 -10.50
CA HIS A 29 1.36 7.95 -10.88
C HIS A 29 1.00 9.29 -10.24
N MET A 30 1.59 9.56 -9.08
CA MET A 30 1.26 10.73 -8.28
C MET A 30 1.87 12.01 -8.88
N PRO A 31 1.11 13.12 -9.00
CA PRO A 31 1.64 14.41 -9.45
C PRO A 31 2.44 15.16 -8.36
N THR A 32 2.75 14.49 -7.26
CA THR A 32 3.52 15.05 -6.14
C THR A 32 4.97 15.27 -6.56
N HIS A 33 5.52 16.43 -6.20
CA HIS A 33 6.88 16.80 -6.59
C HIS A 33 7.83 16.76 -5.40
N ILE A 34 9.07 16.33 -5.66
CA ILE A 34 10.22 16.50 -4.79
C ILE A 34 10.90 17.81 -5.19
N HIS A 35 11.15 18.69 -4.23
CA HIS A 35 11.76 19.98 -4.47
C HIS A 35 13.27 19.89 -4.27
N LEU A 36 14.04 20.21 -5.30
CA LEU A 36 15.50 20.25 -5.25
C LEU A 36 16.00 21.63 -5.67
N GLU A 37 17.31 21.82 -5.53
CA GLU A 37 18.06 22.83 -6.23
C GLU A 37 18.96 22.14 -7.27
N ARG A 38 19.07 22.73 -8.46
CA ARG A 38 19.96 22.27 -9.53
C ARG A 38 21.09 23.28 -9.76
N LEU A 39 22.31 22.79 -9.94
CA LEU A 39 23.45 23.61 -10.33
C LEU A 39 23.36 24.00 -11.81
N THR A 40 23.44 25.29 -12.09
CA THR A 40 23.48 25.84 -13.45
C THR A 40 24.91 25.89 -13.99
N GLU A 41 25.07 26.05 -15.30
CA GLU A 41 26.39 26.24 -15.95
C GLU A 41 27.14 27.46 -15.42
N LYS A 42 26.44 28.43 -14.82
CA LYS A 42 27.02 29.63 -14.19
C LYS A 42 27.50 29.38 -12.76
N GLY A 43 27.32 28.17 -12.23
CA GLY A 43 27.67 27.83 -10.84
C GLY A 43 26.62 28.26 -9.81
N GLU A 44 25.42 28.67 -10.24
CA GLU A 44 24.33 29.09 -9.36
C GLU A 44 23.36 27.93 -9.10
N TRP A 45 22.87 27.80 -7.87
CA TRP A 45 21.83 26.84 -7.48
C TRP A 45 20.44 27.46 -7.67
N VAL A 46 19.57 26.80 -8.44
CA VAL A 46 18.21 27.28 -8.73
C VAL A 46 17.15 26.24 -8.38
N PRO A 47 15.93 26.64 -7.97
CA PRO A 47 14.85 25.71 -7.67
C PRO A 47 14.52 24.77 -8.84
N HIS A 48 14.34 23.49 -8.55
CA HIS A 48 14.06 22.45 -9.52
C HIS A 48 13.16 21.37 -8.90
N SER A 49 11.90 21.31 -9.34
CA SER A 49 10.94 20.31 -8.87
C SER A 49 10.91 19.11 -9.82
N VAL A 50 10.92 17.90 -9.28
CA VAL A 50 10.96 16.63 -10.04
C VAL A 50 9.92 15.64 -9.52
N SER A 51 9.51 14.68 -10.35
CA SER A 51 8.70 13.55 -9.89
C SER A 51 9.55 12.52 -9.12
N THR A 52 8.90 11.57 -8.44
CA THR A 52 9.52 10.39 -7.82
C THR A 52 10.36 9.57 -8.82
N ALA A 53 9.81 9.33 -10.01
CA ALA A 53 10.49 8.62 -11.09
C ALA A 53 11.74 9.35 -11.60
N VAL A 54 11.72 10.69 -11.71
CA VAL A 54 12.92 11.45 -12.09
C VAL A 54 13.93 11.45 -10.94
N PHE A 55 13.46 11.62 -9.70
CA PHE A 55 14.31 11.61 -8.51
C PHE A 55 15.09 10.30 -8.35
N SER A 56 14.48 9.15 -8.62
CA SER A 56 15.17 7.85 -8.51
C SER A 56 16.40 7.75 -9.42
N LEU A 57 16.41 8.45 -10.56
CA LEU A 57 17.52 8.52 -11.50
C LEU A 57 18.63 9.49 -11.06
N ILE A 58 18.25 10.62 -10.43
CA ILE A 58 19.20 11.70 -10.11
C ILE A 58 19.63 11.75 -8.63
N ARG A 59 19.00 10.97 -7.73
CA ARG A 59 19.21 11.05 -6.28
C ARG A 59 20.66 10.86 -5.81
N ASN A 60 21.50 10.23 -6.63
CA ASN A 60 22.92 10.00 -6.34
C ASN A 60 23.85 11.07 -6.97
N ASP A 61 23.31 11.97 -7.80
CA ASP A 61 24.06 13.06 -8.43
C ASP A 61 24.09 14.30 -7.52
N THR A 62 24.89 14.20 -6.45
CA THR A 62 25.08 15.27 -5.48
C THR A 62 25.94 16.42 -6.01
N ALA A 63 26.57 16.25 -7.18
CA ALA A 63 27.35 17.28 -7.84
C ALA A 63 26.44 18.32 -8.54
N HIS A 64 25.31 17.89 -9.09
CA HIS A 64 24.40 18.76 -9.83
C HIS A 64 23.06 19.00 -9.14
N TYR A 65 22.72 18.21 -8.12
CA TYR A 65 21.46 18.31 -7.40
C TYR A 65 21.67 18.29 -5.89
N ARG A 66 20.90 19.10 -5.16
CA ARG A 66 20.89 19.10 -3.70
C ARG A 66 19.51 19.46 -3.15
N PRO A 67 19.19 19.10 -1.90
CA PRO A 67 17.98 19.59 -1.27
C PRO A 67 18.04 21.12 -1.04
N PRO A 68 16.90 21.81 -1.01
CA PRO A 68 16.83 23.24 -0.73
C PRO A 68 17.54 23.58 0.57
N GLY A 69 18.48 24.52 0.53
CA GLY A 69 19.27 24.90 1.72
C GLY A 69 20.03 23.75 2.41
N GLY A 70 20.24 22.62 1.74
CA GLY A 70 20.86 21.43 2.35
C GLY A 70 19.92 20.57 3.21
N ASN A 71 18.61 20.86 3.23
CA ASN A 71 17.63 20.20 4.11
C ASN A 71 16.67 19.28 3.34
N TRP A 72 16.78 17.98 3.55
CA TRP A 72 15.92 17.00 2.89
C TRP A 72 14.45 17.05 3.32
N GLU A 73 14.13 17.55 4.52
CA GLU A 73 12.70 17.70 4.90
C GLU A 73 12.01 18.76 4.02
N ASP A 74 12.71 19.82 3.62
CA ASP A 74 12.18 20.83 2.70
C ASP A 74 11.99 20.24 1.29
N ALA A 75 12.89 19.34 0.88
CA ALA A 75 12.77 18.65 -0.40
C ALA A 75 11.53 17.76 -0.49
N PHE A 76 11.18 17.10 0.63
CA PHE A 76 10.08 16.15 0.72
C PHE A 76 8.81 16.73 1.40
N GLY A 77 8.70 18.05 1.55
CA GLY A 77 7.57 18.68 2.25
C GLY A 77 6.20 18.24 1.72
N HIS A 78 6.07 18.08 0.40
CA HIS A 78 4.84 17.61 -0.26
C HIS A 78 4.53 16.10 -0.06
N PHE A 79 5.43 15.37 0.61
CA PHE A 79 5.26 13.97 1.01
C PHE A 79 4.95 13.85 2.51
N ARG A 80 4.58 14.95 3.16
CA ARG A 80 4.14 15.03 4.56
C ARG A 80 2.69 15.52 4.62
N ASP A 81 2.05 15.33 5.78
CA ASP A 81 0.73 15.90 6.02
C ASP A 81 0.80 17.42 6.13
N ILE A 82 0.57 18.05 5.00
CA ILE A 82 0.38 19.49 4.86
C ILE A 82 -0.92 19.75 4.11
N ASP A 83 -1.58 20.85 4.47
CA ASP A 83 -2.76 21.33 3.77
C ASP A 83 -2.37 22.46 2.82
N ILE A 84 -2.89 22.40 1.59
CA ILE A 84 -2.78 23.46 0.59
C ILE A 84 -4.20 23.79 0.14
N ASP A 85 -4.60 25.05 0.29
CA ASP A 85 -5.97 25.51 -0.01
C ASP A 85 -7.05 24.71 0.73
N ASP A 86 -6.84 24.49 2.04
CA ASP A 86 -7.73 23.73 2.95
C ASP A 86 -7.94 22.23 2.58
N GLU A 87 -7.07 21.67 1.73
CA GLU A 87 -7.05 20.24 1.40
C GLU A 87 -5.66 19.64 1.62
N ASN A 88 -5.61 18.48 2.29
CA ASN A 88 -4.38 17.71 2.44
C ASN A 88 -3.77 17.37 1.08
N ILE A 89 -2.49 17.64 0.91
CA ILE A 89 -1.81 17.53 -0.38
C ILE A 89 -1.88 16.13 -1.00
N PHE A 90 -1.80 15.07 -0.18
CA PHE A 90 -1.90 13.70 -0.66
C PHE A 90 -3.29 13.41 -1.21
N LEU A 91 -4.35 13.91 -0.56
CA LEU A 91 -5.71 13.73 -1.04
C LEU A 91 -5.91 14.48 -2.35
N ARG A 92 -5.52 15.76 -2.40
CA ARG A 92 -5.59 16.58 -3.63
C ARG A 92 -4.88 15.90 -4.80
N ASP A 93 -3.66 15.43 -4.58
CA ASP A 93 -2.85 14.77 -5.61
C ASP A 93 -3.40 13.39 -5.98
N THR A 94 -3.96 12.64 -5.02
CA THR A 94 -4.67 11.38 -5.26
C THR A 94 -5.89 11.60 -6.16
N ARG A 95 -6.68 12.64 -5.90
CA ARG A 95 -7.84 12.99 -6.73
C ARG A 95 -7.43 13.25 -8.17
N ARG A 96 -6.41 14.10 -8.35
CA ARG A 96 -5.84 14.41 -9.67
C ARG A 96 -5.32 13.17 -10.38
N ALA A 97 -4.60 12.29 -9.69
CA ALA A 97 -4.05 11.07 -10.29
C ALA A 97 -5.17 10.12 -10.75
N VAL A 98 -6.19 9.91 -9.90
CA VAL A 98 -7.36 9.08 -10.21
C VAL A 98 -8.15 9.66 -11.37
N ASP A 99 -8.46 10.96 -11.35
CA ASP A 99 -9.27 11.59 -12.40
C ASP A 99 -8.58 11.51 -13.77
N ARG A 100 -7.24 11.63 -13.83
CA ARG A 100 -6.47 11.44 -15.08
C ARG A 100 -6.52 10.02 -15.63
N VAL A 101 -6.61 9.00 -14.77
CA VAL A 101 -6.82 7.62 -15.21
C VAL A 101 -8.25 7.45 -15.75
N VAL A 102 -9.24 8.04 -15.06
CA VAL A 102 -10.65 7.97 -15.46
C VAL A 102 -10.92 8.69 -16.79
N SER A 103 -10.28 9.84 -17.02
CA SER A 103 -10.37 10.58 -18.28
C SER A 103 -9.64 9.90 -19.44
N GLY A 104 -8.74 8.95 -19.15
CA GLY A 104 -7.87 8.32 -20.15
C GLY A 104 -6.62 9.14 -20.50
N ASP A 105 -6.32 10.21 -19.76
CA ASP A 105 -5.12 11.03 -19.97
C ASP A 105 -3.83 10.27 -19.65
N VAL A 106 -3.90 9.32 -18.72
CA VAL A 106 -2.80 8.43 -18.35
C VAL A 106 -3.28 6.99 -18.26
N SER A 107 -2.39 6.06 -18.59
CA SER A 107 -2.64 4.64 -18.33
C SER A 107 -2.61 4.36 -16.82
N PRO A 108 -3.38 3.37 -16.34
CA PRO A 108 -3.29 2.92 -14.95
C PRO A 108 -1.88 2.45 -14.61
N ALA A 109 -1.43 2.74 -13.39
CA ALA A 109 -0.18 2.18 -12.87
C ALA A 109 -0.30 0.65 -12.69
N PRO A 110 0.82 -0.10 -12.61
CA PRO A 110 0.81 -1.55 -12.73
C PRO A 110 -0.12 -2.31 -11.76
N SER A 111 -0.22 -1.86 -10.51
CA SER A 111 -1.05 -2.49 -9.47
C SER A 111 -2.44 -1.88 -9.33
N PHE A 112 -2.79 -0.86 -10.13
CA PHE A 112 -4.10 -0.19 -10.08
C PHE A 112 -5.28 -1.17 -10.19
N ASN A 113 -5.27 -2.01 -11.24
CA ASN A 113 -6.33 -2.99 -11.48
C ASN A 113 -6.29 -4.15 -10.47
N THR A 114 -5.09 -4.48 -9.96
CA THR A 114 -4.93 -5.47 -8.89
C THR A 114 -5.57 -4.98 -7.60
N LEU A 115 -5.35 -3.72 -7.21
CA LEU A 115 -6.01 -3.11 -6.05
C LEU A 115 -7.53 -3.09 -6.25
N LYS A 116 -8.03 -2.68 -7.42
CA LYS A 116 -9.47 -2.70 -7.74
C LYS A 116 -10.06 -4.10 -7.55
N ARG A 117 -9.38 -5.16 -8.01
CA ARG A 117 -9.79 -6.55 -7.82
C ARG A 117 -9.78 -6.96 -6.34
N VAL A 118 -8.71 -6.65 -5.60
CA VAL A 118 -8.56 -6.96 -4.16
C VAL A 118 -9.69 -6.34 -3.34
N LEU A 119 -9.99 -5.06 -3.60
CA LEU A 119 -11.11 -4.34 -3.01
C LEU A 119 -12.46 -4.97 -3.41
N THR A 120 -12.67 -5.25 -4.70
CA THR A 120 -13.90 -5.92 -5.18
C THR A 120 -14.12 -7.27 -4.50
N GLU A 121 -13.05 -8.02 -4.24
CA GLU A 121 -13.10 -9.32 -3.58
C GLU A 121 -13.26 -9.23 -2.05
N GLY A 122 -13.12 -8.03 -1.46
CA GLY A 122 -13.21 -7.79 -0.02
C GLY A 122 -12.03 -8.35 0.77
N ARG A 123 -10.86 -8.51 0.14
CA ARG A 123 -9.67 -9.08 0.80
C ARG A 123 -8.97 -8.04 1.65
N LEU A 124 -8.39 -8.46 2.78
CA LEU A 124 -7.54 -7.56 3.57
C LEU A 124 -6.27 -7.21 2.78
N PHE A 125 -5.81 -5.98 2.93
CA PHE A 125 -4.61 -5.46 2.33
C PHE A 125 -3.89 -4.46 3.26
N ALA A 126 -2.68 -4.10 2.87
CA ALA A 126 -1.95 -2.98 3.44
C ALA A 126 -1.45 -2.02 2.36
N ILE A 127 -1.41 -0.74 2.68
CA ILE A 127 -0.61 0.26 1.96
C ILE A 127 0.66 0.48 2.78
N VAL A 128 1.83 0.30 2.14
CA VAL A 128 3.14 0.50 2.75
C VAL A 128 3.95 1.37 1.79
N THR A 129 4.12 2.65 2.12
CA THR A 129 4.71 3.65 1.22
C THR A 129 5.81 4.45 1.95
N ALA A 130 6.80 4.92 1.20
CA ALA A 130 7.82 5.84 1.70
C ALA A 130 7.27 7.25 2.04
N ARG A 131 5.98 7.52 1.78
CA ARG A 131 5.32 8.76 2.18
C ARG A 131 5.27 8.93 3.71
N GLY A 132 5.09 10.18 4.14
CA GLY A 132 4.98 10.57 5.55
C GLY A 132 3.59 10.96 6.01
N HIS A 133 2.55 10.51 5.31
CA HIS A 133 1.15 10.79 5.67
C HIS A 133 0.64 9.82 6.73
N ASP A 134 -0.29 10.30 7.54
CA ASP A 134 -0.95 9.53 8.58
C ASP A 134 -1.86 8.43 8.00
N PRO A 135 -2.08 7.33 8.75
CA PRO A 135 -2.91 6.21 8.30
C PRO A 135 -4.30 6.64 7.83
N GLU A 136 -4.94 7.60 8.51
CA GLU A 136 -6.27 8.11 8.19
C GLU A 136 -6.31 8.85 6.84
N VAL A 137 -5.23 9.54 6.48
CA VAL A 137 -5.08 10.25 5.19
C VAL A 137 -4.91 9.24 4.06
N LEU A 138 -4.06 8.23 4.25
CA LEU A 138 -3.88 7.13 3.28
C LEU A 138 -5.18 6.33 3.08
N MET A 139 -5.90 6.02 4.17
CA MET A 139 -7.21 5.37 4.12
C MET A 139 -8.23 6.20 3.34
N SER A 140 -8.24 7.52 3.54
CA SER A 140 -9.12 8.43 2.79
C SER A 140 -8.79 8.45 1.29
N GLY A 141 -7.51 8.29 0.92
CA GLY A 141 -7.11 8.09 -0.47
C GLY A 141 -7.69 6.80 -1.08
N VAL A 142 -7.64 5.68 -0.35
CA VAL A 142 -8.27 4.42 -0.80
C VAL A 142 -9.79 4.54 -0.89
N ARG A 143 -10.44 5.22 0.07
CA ARG A 143 -11.88 5.49 0.00
C ARG A 143 -12.23 6.25 -1.26
N TYR A 144 -11.50 7.31 -1.57
CA TYR A 144 -11.72 8.08 -2.79
C TYR A 144 -11.50 7.23 -4.06
N PHE A 145 -10.47 6.39 -4.08
CA PHE A 145 -10.25 5.42 -5.17
C PHE A 145 -11.49 4.55 -5.39
N ILE A 146 -12.07 3.98 -4.33
CA ILE A 146 -13.30 3.17 -4.41
C ILE A 146 -14.45 3.98 -4.99
N GLU A 147 -14.69 5.18 -4.45
CA GLU A 147 -15.81 6.04 -4.86
C GLU A 147 -15.78 6.44 -6.34
N ARG A 148 -14.58 6.63 -6.90
CA ARG A 148 -14.42 7.10 -8.27
C ARG A 148 -14.23 6.00 -9.29
N ILE A 149 -13.54 4.92 -8.93
CA ILE A 149 -13.16 3.86 -9.88
C ILE A 149 -14.22 2.76 -10.01
N PHE A 150 -15.03 2.55 -8.97
CA PHE A 150 -16.01 1.48 -8.97
C PHE A 150 -17.27 1.89 -9.70
N THR A 151 -17.67 1.07 -10.67
CA THR A 151 -19.04 1.11 -11.19
C THR A 151 -20.04 0.70 -10.09
N PRO A 152 -21.33 1.06 -10.21
CA PRO A 152 -22.35 0.61 -9.26
C PRO A 152 -22.40 -0.92 -9.08
N ALA A 153 -22.15 -1.67 -10.16
CA ALA A 153 -22.13 -3.14 -10.13
C ALA A 153 -20.92 -3.71 -9.36
N GLU A 154 -19.74 -3.11 -9.54
CA GLU A 154 -18.53 -3.47 -8.80
C GLU A 154 -18.66 -3.11 -7.33
N LYS A 155 -19.21 -1.92 -7.00
CA LYS A 155 -19.45 -1.50 -5.61
C LYS A 155 -20.42 -2.43 -4.91
N ARG A 156 -21.51 -2.82 -5.59
CA ARG A 156 -22.44 -3.85 -5.08
C ARG A 156 -21.75 -5.18 -4.85
N THR A 157 -20.90 -5.63 -5.77
CA THR A 157 -20.15 -6.88 -5.64
C THR A 157 -19.19 -6.86 -4.45
N MET A 158 -18.47 -5.75 -4.26
CA MET A 158 -17.62 -5.51 -3.10
C MET A 158 -18.42 -5.64 -1.81
N LEU A 159 -19.49 -4.86 -1.66
CA LEU A 159 -20.32 -4.86 -0.45
C LEU A 159 -20.94 -6.23 -0.17
N ARG A 160 -21.36 -6.94 -1.21
CA ARG A 160 -21.87 -8.31 -1.10
C ARG A 160 -20.81 -9.29 -0.57
N ASN A 161 -19.56 -9.15 -1.00
CA ASN A 161 -18.44 -9.96 -0.51
C ASN A 161 -18.07 -9.59 0.94
N LEU A 162 -18.02 -8.29 1.27
CA LEU A 162 -17.74 -7.82 2.63
C LEU A 162 -18.78 -8.32 3.63
N ARG A 163 -20.06 -8.25 3.28
CA ARG A 163 -21.13 -8.86 4.08
C ARG A 163 -20.96 -10.37 4.24
N GLY A 164 -20.51 -11.06 3.20
CA GLY A 164 -20.18 -12.49 3.28
C GLY A 164 -19.09 -12.79 4.32
N TYR A 165 -18.04 -11.97 4.40
CA TYR A 165 -16.99 -12.14 5.41
C TYR A 165 -17.49 -11.80 6.81
N LEU A 166 -18.33 -10.78 6.96
CA LEU A 166 -18.98 -10.47 8.23
C LEU A 166 -19.82 -11.64 8.71
N GLU A 167 -20.71 -12.18 7.87
CA GLU A 167 -21.54 -13.34 8.23
C GLU A 167 -20.71 -14.59 8.55
N TRP A 168 -19.56 -14.77 7.89
CA TRP A 168 -18.70 -15.92 8.13
C TRP A 168 -17.85 -15.79 9.41
N LEU A 169 -17.18 -14.67 9.61
CA LEU A 169 -16.20 -14.48 10.69
C LEU A 169 -16.82 -13.83 11.93
N GLU A 170 -17.82 -12.97 11.74
CA GLU A 170 -18.43 -12.15 12.79
C GLU A 170 -19.97 -12.13 12.66
N PRO A 171 -20.66 -13.29 12.78
CA PRO A 171 -22.10 -13.41 12.53
C PRO A 171 -22.97 -12.52 13.44
N ASP A 172 -22.47 -12.14 14.61
CA ASP A 172 -23.15 -11.23 15.54
C ASP A 172 -22.91 -9.75 15.23
N HIS A 173 -22.19 -9.42 14.16
CA HIS A 173 -21.86 -8.04 13.84
C HIS A 173 -23.11 -7.26 13.45
N ASN A 174 -23.31 -6.11 14.10
CA ASN A 174 -24.46 -5.24 13.90
C ASN A 174 -24.36 -4.25 12.72
N LYS A 175 -23.36 -4.32 11.83
CA LYS A 175 -23.27 -3.37 10.70
C LYS A 175 -24.40 -3.63 9.72
N ARG A 176 -25.21 -2.61 9.39
CA ARG A 176 -26.38 -2.77 8.53
C ARG A 176 -26.24 -2.02 7.21
N SER A 177 -25.74 -0.78 7.25
CA SER A 177 -25.64 0.08 6.07
C SER A 177 -24.40 -0.22 5.20
N ASP A 178 -24.45 0.16 3.92
CA ASP A 178 -23.31 0.04 3.01
C ASP A 178 -22.09 0.82 3.53
N GLU A 179 -22.33 2.00 4.13
CA GLU A 179 -21.27 2.85 4.68
C GLU A 179 -20.60 2.21 5.90
N GLU A 180 -21.39 1.72 6.85
CA GLU A 180 -20.86 1.03 8.03
C GLU A 180 -20.03 -0.21 7.70
N VAL A 181 -20.43 -0.96 6.66
CA VAL A 181 -19.70 -2.14 6.18
C VAL A 181 -18.39 -1.72 5.53
N LEU A 182 -18.40 -0.66 4.71
CA LEU A 182 -17.20 -0.13 4.08
C LEU A 182 -16.22 0.47 5.10
N ASP A 183 -16.71 1.27 6.05
CA ASP A 183 -15.92 1.85 7.14
C ASP A 183 -15.24 0.79 7.97
N TYR A 184 -15.98 -0.26 8.34
CA TYR A 184 -15.42 -1.37 9.10
C TYR A 184 -14.35 -2.10 8.29
N TYR A 185 -14.62 -2.42 7.02
CA TYR A 185 -13.63 -3.05 6.16
C TYR A 185 -12.36 -2.20 6.04
N LEU A 186 -12.48 -0.90 5.76
CA LEU A 186 -11.32 -0.02 5.60
C LEU A 186 -10.51 0.10 6.90
N SER A 187 -11.14 0.07 8.07
CA SER A 187 -10.46 0.10 9.37
C SER A 187 -9.75 -1.21 9.74
N LEU A 188 -10.14 -2.34 9.14
CA LEU A 188 -9.43 -3.62 9.28
C LEU A 188 -8.13 -3.68 8.47
N ASN A 189 -7.91 -2.79 7.52
CA ASN A 189 -6.69 -2.77 6.70
C ASN A 189 -5.57 -1.97 7.40
N LYS A 190 -4.33 -2.10 6.90
CA LYS A 190 -3.18 -1.36 7.45
C LYS A 190 -2.70 -0.28 6.49
N TYR A 191 -2.32 0.87 7.02
CA TYR A 191 -1.83 2.00 6.24
C TYR A 191 -0.59 2.56 6.92
N HIS A 192 0.56 2.35 6.31
CA HIS A 192 1.87 2.68 6.86
C HIS A 192 2.57 3.66 5.92
N GLY A 193 2.48 4.96 6.26
CA GLY A 193 3.39 5.97 5.74
C GLY A 193 4.70 5.89 6.51
N CYS A 194 5.73 5.26 5.94
CA CYS A 194 6.97 4.93 6.67
C CYS A 194 7.71 6.16 7.23
N MET A 195 7.43 7.35 6.70
CA MET A 195 8.01 8.61 7.18
C MET A 195 7.09 9.40 8.12
N SER A 196 5.88 8.90 8.42
CA SER A 196 4.93 9.65 9.24
C SER A 196 5.35 9.67 10.71
N PRO A 197 5.09 10.76 11.46
CA PRO A 197 5.41 10.82 12.88
C PRO A 197 4.79 9.66 13.68
N ARG A 198 3.57 9.25 13.33
CA ARG A 198 2.86 8.13 13.97
C ARG A 198 3.54 6.78 13.72
N PHE A 199 3.94 6.51 12.48
CA PHE A 199 4.66 5.27 12.17
C PHE A 199 6.06 5.25 12.79
N ARG A 200 6.76 6.39 12.77
CA ARG A 200 8.07 6.56 13.45
C ARG A 200 7.97 6.33 14.95
N LYS A 201 6.86 6.73 15.59
CA LYS A 201 6.57 6.41 16.99
C LYS A 201 6.37 4.91 17.19
N LEU A 202 5.56 4.27 16.34
CA LEU A 202 5.31 2.82 16.39
C LEU A 202 6.60 2.00 16.28
N LEU A 203 7.51 2.39 15.38
CA LEU A 203 8.82 1.76 15.23
C LEU A 203 9.65 1.85 16.52
N ARG A 204 9.71 3.02 17.16
CA ARG A 204 10.42 3.20 18.44
C ARG A 204 9.82 2.35 19.56
N GLU A 205 8.50 2.25 19.63
CA GLU A 205 7.81 1.36 20.59
C GLU A 205 8.16 -0.12 20.41
N HIS A 206 8.67 -0.50 19.23
CA HIS A 206 9.13 -1.85 18.90
C HIS A 206 10.66 -1.97 18.80
N ASN A 207 11.41 -1.01 19.36
CA ASN A 207 12.87 -0.97 19.38
C ASN A 207 13.55 -0.83 18.00
N TYR A 208 12.86 -0.23 17.03
CA TYR A 208 13.43 0.19 15.73
C TYR A 208 13.81 1.68 15.80
N GLU A 209 14.88 2.00 16.53
CA GLU A 209 15.41 3.36 16.60
C GLU A 209 16.13 3.74 15.30
N ALA A 210 15.90 4.96 14.81
CA ALA A 210 16.52 5.50 13.59
C ALA A 210 16.41 4.61 12.33
N ALA A 211 15.39 3.74 12.28
CA ALA A 211 15.21 2.81 11.18
C ALA A 211 15.23 3.50 9.81
N SER A 212 15.94 2.92 8.87
CA SER A 212 15.86 3.29 7.47
C SER A 212 14.44 3.08 6.91
N THR A 213 14.15 3.66 5.74
CA THR A 213 12.89 3.39 5.04
C THR A 213 12.72 1.91 4.73
N GLU A 214 13.81 1.21 4.41
CA GLU A 214 13.81 -0.24 4.15
C GLU A 214 13.38 -1.03 5.40
N GLU A 215 14.02 -0.78 6.55
CA GLU A 215 13.64 -1.42 7.83
C GLU A 215 12.20 -1.07 8.23
N GLY A 216 11.77 0.17 7.96
CA GLY A 216 10.38 0.60 8.12
C GLY A 216 9.40 -0.23 7.28
N LYS A 217 9.71 -0.48 6.00
CA LYS A 217 8.90 -1.34 5.13
C LYS A 217 8.87 -2.78 5.63
N GLN A 218 10.01 -3.35 6.04
CA GLN A 218 10.07 -4.71 6.59
C GLN A 218 9.22 -4.86 7.85
N PHE A 219 9.28 -3.88 8.76
CA PHE A 219 8.42 -3.83 9.95
C PHE A 219 6.94 -3.77 9.56
N ALA A 220 6.57 -2.88 8.64
CA ALA A 220 5.18 -2.72 8.18
C ALA A 220 4.61 -4.01 7.56
N ILE A 221 5.43 -4.71 6.76
CA ILE A 221 5.09 -6.01 6.18
C ILE A 221 4.83 -7.03 7.29
N ARG A 222 5.74 -7.15 8.25
CA ARG A 222 5.58 -8.06 9.39
C ARG A 222 4.36 -7.72 10.23
N ASP A 223 4.10 -6.44 10.51
CA ASP A 223 2.91 -5.97 11.25
C ASP A 223 1.62 -6.42 10.55
N PHE A 224 1.52 -6.24 9.23
CA PHE A 224 0.35 -6.67 8.48
C PHE A 224 0.16 -8.19 8.50
N VAL A 225 1.24 -8.97 8.32
CA VAL A 225 1.16 -10.43 8.40
C VAL A 225 0.69 -10.87 9.78
N ARG A 226 1.26 -10.32 10.86
CA ARG A 226 0.82 -10.59 12.24
C ARG A 226 -0.65 -10.25 12.45
N HIS A 227 -1.09 -9.10 11.94
CA HIS A 227 -2.49 -8.65 12.01
C HIS A 227 -3.45 -9.64 11.34
N VAL A 228 -3.15 -10.06 10.11
CA VAL A 228 -3.95 -11.07 9.39
C VAL A 228 -3.98 -12.39 10.16
N MET A 229 -2.84 -12.87 10.65
CA MET A 229 -2.78 -14.11 11.44
C MET A 229 -3.61 -14.00 12.72
N ALA A 230 -3.58 -12.85 13.40
CA ALA A 230 -4.35 -12.63 14.62
C ALA A 230 -5.86 -12.70 14.36
N ILE A 231 -6.34 -12.07 13.27
CA ILE A 231 -7.74 -12.16 12.85
C ILE A 231 -8.11 -13.63 12.58
N LEU A 232 -7.37 -14.32 11.72
CA LEU A 232 -7.71 -15.69 11.33
C LEU A 232 -7.70 -16.66 12.51
N ARG A 233 -6.70 -16.56 13.41
CA ARG A 233 -6.60 -17.37 14.62
C ARG A 233 -7.76 -17.10 15.58
N LYS A 234 -8.13 -15.83 15.78
CA LYS A 234 -9.28 -15.45 16.62
C LYS A 234 -10.57 -16.13 16.15
N HIS A 235 -10.72 -16.35 14.85
CA HIS A 235 -11.89 -16.98 14.24
C HIS A 235 -11.71 -18.47 13.92
N GLY A 236 -10.63 -19.10 14.40
CA GLY A 236 -10.39 -20.54 14.22
C GLY A 236 -10.20 -20.97 12.76
N VAL A 237 -9.77 -20.05 11.88
CA VAL A 237 -9.60 -20.33 10.45
C VAL A 237 -8.26 -21.03 10.19
N ASP A 238 -8.33 -22.30 9.80
CA ASP A 238 -7.17 -23.12 9.44
C ASP A 238 -7.19 -23.44 7.93
N LYS A 239 -6.76 -22.47 7.12
CA LYS A 239 -6.66 -22.60 5.66
C LYS A 239 -5.28 -22.09 5.19
N PRO A 240 -4.76 -22.58 4.05
CA PRO A 240 -3.53 -22.06 3.47
C PRO A 240 -3.62 -20.55 3.20
N ILE A 241 -2.62 -19.80 3.67
CA ILE A 241 -2.56 -18.34 3.55
C ILE A 241 -1.48 -17.94 2.55
N SER A 242 -1.77 -16.93 1.71
CA SER A 242 -0.76 -16.29 0.88
C SER A 242 -0.76 -14.78 1.05
N VAL A 243 0.43 -14.19 1.11
CA VAL A 243 0.63 -12.74 1.20
C VAL A 243 1.52 -12.29 0.03
N GLY A 244 1.01 -11.37 -0.78
CA GLY A 244 1.74 -10.75 -1.89
C GLY A 244 2.22 -9.35 -1.52
N PHE A 245 3.44 -9.00 -1.89
CA PHE A 245 3.98 -7.64 -1.82
C PHE A 245 4.25 -7.11 -3.23
N SER A 246 3.78 -5.92 -3.57
CA SER A 246 4.04 -5.28 -4.86
C SER A 246 4.67 -3.90 -4.69
N ASP A 247 5.73 -3.64 -5.44
CA ASP A 247 6.50 -2.39 -5.43
C ASP A 247 7.06 -2.15 -6.84
N ASP A 248 7.18 -0.88 -7.23
CA ASP A 248 7.72 -0.46 -8.52
C ASP A 248 9.24 -0.20 -8.47
N ASP A 249 9.85 -0.15 -7.28
CA ASP A 249 11.29 -0.01 -7.10
C ASP A 249 11.96 -1.39 -6.93
N GLU A 250 12.93 -1.69 -7.78
CA GLU A 250 13.63 -2.99 -7.78
C GLU A 250 14.43 -3.22 -6.49
N GLY A 251 14.98 -2.16 -5.90
CA GLY A 251 15.73 -2.20 -4.65
C GLY A 251 14.84 -2.64 -3.49
N ASN A 252 13.66 -2.02 -3.36
CA ASN A 252 12.64 -2.39 -2.39
C ASN A 252 12.18 -3.84 -2.59
N ALA A 253 11.86 -4.24 -3.83
CA ALA A 253 11.43 -5.60 -4.14
C ALA A 253 12.49 -6.64 -3.72
N LYS A 254 13.76 -6.42 -4.07
CA LYS A 254 14.89 -7.30 -3.67
C LYS A 254 15.12 -7.32 -2.16
N ALA A 255 14.99 -6.17 -1.49
CA ALA A 255 15.11 -6.10 -0.04
C ALA A 255 14.02 -6.90 0.67
N VAL A 256 12.77 -6.79 0.21
CA VAL A 256 11.64 -7.54 0.74
C VAL A 256 11.77 -9.04 0.44
N GLU A 257 12.21 -9.42 -0.76
CA GLU A 257 12.52 -10.81 -1.11
C GLU A 257 13.51 -11.43 -0.11
N ARG A 258 14.66 -10.77 0.14
CA ARG A 258 15.65 -11.23 1.12
C ARG A 258 15.08 -11.31 2.53
N PHE A 259 14.33 -10.30 2.96
CA PHE A 259 13.69 -10.27 4.28
C PHE A 259 12.71 -11.44 4.47
N ILE A 260 11.93 -11.77 3.44
CA ILE A 260 11.02 -12.91 3.47
C ILE A 260 11.79 -14.22 3.63
N GLU A 261 12.83 -14.42 2.81
CA GLU A 261 13.67 -15.64 2.84
C GLU A 261 14.36 -15.85 4.18
N GLN A 262 14.92 -14.77 4.76
CA GLN A 262 15.78 -14.85 5.93
C GLN A 262 14.99 -14.85 7.26
N GLU A 263 13.85 -14.17 7.30
CA GLU A 263 13.11 -13.92 8.54
C GLU A 263 11.65 -14.33 8.43
N LEU A 264 10.88 -13.70 7.54
CA LEU A 264 9.41 -13.77 7.58
C LEU A 264 8.87 -15.18 7.34
N ALA A 265 9.49 -15.93 6.41
CA ALA A 265 9.07 -17.29 6.12
C ALA A 265 9.42 -18.27 7.25
N ARG A 266 10.41 -17.95 8.09
CA ARG A 266 10.73 -18.71 9.31
C ARG A 266 9.77 -18.37 10.44
N GLU A 267 9.40 -17.09 10.57
CA GLU A 267 8.41 -16.61 11.54
C GLU A 267 7.00 -17.14 11.23
N PHE A 268 6.66 -17.30 9.94
CA PHE A 268 5.35 -17.73 9.46
C PHE A 268 5.43 -18.92 8.47
N PRO A 269 5.79 -20.12 8.92
CA PRO A 269 6.06 -21.27 8.04
C PRO A 269 4.84 -21.78 7.26
N GLY A 270 3.62 -21.47 7.70
CA GLY A 270 2.37 -21.82 7.01
C GLY A 270 1.94 -20.81 5.93
N VAL A 271 2.74 -19.78 5.66
CA VAL A 271 2.37 -18.68 4.75
C VAL A 271 3.17 -18.75 3.46
N LYS A 272 2.47 -18.68 2.33
CA LYS A 272 3.09 -18.52 1.02
C LYS A 272 3.30 -17.04 0.70
N PHE A 273 4.55 -16.64 0.52
CA PHE A 273 4.87 -15.26 0.14
C PHE A 273 5.11 -15.13 -1.36
N ALA A 274 4.78 -13.97 -1.91
CA ALA A 274 5.10 -13.59 -3.28
C ALA A 274 5.52 -12.12 -3.34
N VAL A 275 6.58 -11.83 -4.06
CA VAL A 275 7.06 -10.48 -4.33
C VAL A 275 6.85 -10.17 -5.81
N TYR A 276 6.29 -9.00 -6.10
CA TYR A 276 5.99 -8.52 -7.43
C TYR A 276 6.74 -7.20 -7.64
N TYR A 277 7.77 -7.25 -8.48
CA TYR A 277 8.41 -6.05 -9.01
C TYR A 277 7.65 -5.62 -10.26
N THR A 278 6.99 -4.47 -10.21
CA THR A 278 5.99 -4.10 -11.21
C THR A 278 6.53 -3.28 -12.38
N ASN A 279 7.75 -2.76 -12.27
CA ASN A 279 8.40 -1.94 -13.29
C ASN A 279 9.55 -2.68 -13.99
N ASP A 280 9.39 -3.97 -14.31
CA ASP A 280 10.42 -4.72 -15.01
C ASP A 280 10.43 -4.39 -16.52
N PRO A 281 11.48 -3.73 -17.06
CA PRO A 281 11.53 -3.36 -18.46
C PRO A 281 11.64 -4.57 -19.41
N THR A 282 11.97 -5.75 -18.88
CA THR A 282 12.11 -7.00 -19.64
C THR A 282 10.84 -7.84 -19.65
N LEU A 283 9.89 -7.55 -18.75
CA LEU A 283 8.65 -8.31 -18.58
C LEU A 283 7.46 -7.35 -18.51
N PRO A 284 6.60 -7.27 -19.54
CA PRO A 284 5.45 -6.35 -19.56
C PRO A 284 4.46 -6.52 -18.40
N SER A 285 4.47 -7.66 -17.71
CA SER A 285 3.63 -7.95 -16.54
C SER A 285 4.35 -7.78 -15.20
N GLY A 286 5.59 -7.28 -15.20
CA GLY A 286 6.47 -7.29 -14.04
C GLY A 286 7.06 -8.68 -13.74
N ARG A 287 8.03 -8.72 -12.83
CA ARG A 287 8.66 -9.94 -12.33
C ARG A 287 8.01 -10.40 -11.05
N LYS A 288 7.53 -11.63 -11.04
CA LYS A 288 7.01 -12.31 -9.84
C LYS A 288 8.03 -13.30 -9.32
N VAL A 289 8.37 -13.19 -8.04
CA VAL A 289 9.16 -14.19 -7.30
C VAL A 289 8.26 -14.80 -6.24
N GLU A 290 8.08 -16.12 -6.27
CA GLU A 290 7.42 -16.85 -5.19
C GLU A 290 8.46 -17.33 -4.19
N VAL A 291 8.38 -16.84 -2.96
CA VAL A 291 9.24 -17.29 -1.85
C VAL A 291 8.39 -18.16 -0.93
N ARG A 292 8.77 -19.43 -0.80
CA ARG A 292 8.17 -20.34 0.17
C ARG A 292 9.16 -20.55 1.30
N GLY A 293 8.68 -20.49 2.54
CA GLY A 293 9.46 -21.01 3.65
C GLY A 293 9.79 -22.46 3.39
N GLN A 294 11.04 -22.86 3.61
CA GLN A 294 11.35 -24.27 3.73
C GLN A 294 10.52 -24.78 4.91
N LEU A 295 9.56 -25.65 4.62
CA LEU A 295 9.07 -26.57 5.63
C LEU A 295 10.31 -27.35 6.06
N ASN A 296 10.87 -27.01 7.23
CA ASN A 296 11.68 -27.97 7.96
C ASN A 296 10.73 -29.13 8.29
N LEU A 297 10.63 -30.08 7.37
CA LEU A 297 10.23 -31.44 7.67
C LEU A 297 11.33 -31.93 8.60
N GLY A 298 11.10 -31.81 9.90
CA GLY A 298 12.03 -32.25 10.92
C GLY A 298 12.45 -33.70 10.65
N LEU A 299 13.76 -33.88 10.50
CA LEU A 299 14.45 -35.11 10.85
C LEU A 299 14.44 -35.27 12.39
#